data_AF-A0A935I7Z1-F1
#
_entry.id   AF-A0A935I7Z1-F1
#
_cell.length_a   1.000
_cell.length_b   1.000
_cell.length_c   1.000
_cell.angle_alpha   90.00
_cell.angle_beta   90.00
_cell.angle_gamma   90.00
#
_symmetry.space_group_name_H-M   'P 1'
#
loop_
_entity.id
_entity.type
_entity.pdbx_description
1 polymer ?
#
loop_
_entity_poly.entity_id
_entity_poly.type
_entity_poly.pdbx_seq_one_letter_code
_entity_poly.pdbx_strand_id
1 'polypeptide(L)'
;MKYFTTAIVKFGRRDFEESLKYISKVKYDFVRLKTDVKFLMLKIYYELNLEDPAYCLIDTFKHYASDSKEISEDTRISVKNFLKYYSQLFKIKNIRKSAESGFVKDSIEKEEFLYHKDWLYEKINELI
;
A
#
# COMPACT_ATOMS: atom_id res chain seq x y z
N MET A 1 -18.25 -0.21 9.35
CA MET A 1 -17.96 -0.32 7.90
C MET A 1 -18.18 0.97 7.09
N LYS A 2 -19.15 1.85 7.41
CA LYS A 2 -19.42 3.12 6.65
C LYS A 2 -18.18 3.96 6.33
N TYR A 3 -17.27 4.15 7.28
CA TYR A 3 -16.07 4.97 7.08
C TYR A 3 -15.08 4.35 6.08
N PHE A 4 -14.94 3.03 6.05
CA PHE A 4 -14.03 2.35 5.13
C PHE A 4 -14.51 2.46 3.68
N THR A 5 -15.80 2.19 3.43
CA THR A 5 -16.38 2.36 2.09
C THR A 5 -16.31 3.82 1.63
N THR A 6 -16.52 4.77 2.54
CA THR A 6 -16.40 6.20 2.22
C THR A 6 -14.97 6.56 1.83
N ALA A 7 -13.97 6.08 2.57
CA ALA A 7 -12.56 6.29 2.23
C ALA A 7 -12.21 5.71 0.84
N ILE A 8 -12.71 4.51 0.50
CA ILE A 8 -12.51 3.93 -0.84
C ILE A 8 -13.11 4.82 -1.93
N VAL A 9 -14.35 5.29 -1.76
CA VAL A 9 -15.01 6.16 -2.74
C VAL A 9 -14.24 7.49 -2.90
N LYS A 10 -13.75 8.06 -1.80
CA LYS A 10 -12.93 9.28 -1.82
C LYS A 10 -11.58 9.06 -2.50
N PHE A 11 -10.92 7.94 -2.21
CA PHE A 11 -9.69 7.54 -2.89
C PHE A 11 -9.89 7.42 -4.40
N GLY A 12 -10.94 6.74 -4.86
CA GLY A 12 -11.25 6.61 -6.29
C GLY A 12 -11.58 7.94 -6.98
N ARG A 13 -12.06 8.94 -6.22
CA ARG A 13 -12.28 10.32 -6.72
C ARG A 13 -11.03 11.20 -6.65
N ARG A 14 -9.86 10.63 -6.28
CA ARG A 14 -8.60 11.35 -6.07
C ARG A 14 -8.66 12.41 -4.95
N ASP A 15 -9.64 12.28 -4.05
CA ASP A 15 -9.80 13.12 -2.85
C ASP A 15 -9.06 12.46 -1.69
N PHE A 16 -7.72 12.53 -1.74
CA PHE A 16 -6.84 11.74 -0.86
C PHE A 16 -6.82 12.26 0.58
N GLU A 17 -6.93 13.57 0.80
CA GLU A 17 -6.98 14.16 2.14
C GLU A 17 -8.25 13.75 2.88
N GLU A 18 -9.41 13.85 2.23
CA GLU A 18 -10.67 13.44 2.84
C GLU A 18 -10.71 11.90 3.00
N SER A 19 -10.10 11.17 2.06
CA SER A 19 -9.89 9.72 2.23
C SER A 19 -9.07 9.40 3.49
N LEU A 20 -7.98 10.13 3.74
CA LEU A 20 -7.15 9.97 4.94
C LEU A 20 -7.93 10.24 6.23
N LYS A 21 -8.77 11.28 6.21
CA LYS A 21 -9.61 11.65 7.35
C LYS A 21 -10.67 10.60 7.68
N TYR A 22 -11.23 9.93 6.67
CA TYR A 22 -12.19 8.84 6.88
C TYR A 22 -11.52 7.52 7.25
N ILE A 23 -10.40 7.16 6.62
CA ILE A 23 -9.71 5.90 6.90
C ILE A 23 -9.17 5.87 8.34
N SER A 24 -8.71 7.02 8.86
CA SER A 24 -8.25 7.16 10.25
C SER A 24 -9.34 6.96 11.30
N LYS A 25 -10.63 7.04 10.91
CA LYS A 25 -11.79 6.82 11.79
C LYS A 25 -12.30 5.38 11.77
N VAL A 26 -11.72 4.53 10.93
CA VAL A 26 -12.13 3.13 10.81
C VAL A 26 -11.67 2.38 12.06
N LYS A 27 -12.64 1.97 12.87
CA LYS A 27 -12.44 0.93 13.89
C LYS A 27 -12.49 -0.42 13.21
N TYR A 28 -11.48 -1.24 13.46
CA TYR A 28 -11.35 -2.58 12.89
C TYR A 28 -11.44 -3.62 14.02
N ASP A 29 -12.46 -4.48 13.94
CA ASP A 29 -12.67 -5.59 14.89
C ASP A 29 -12.08 -6.92 14.36
N PHE A 30 -11.74 -6.97 13.07
CA PHE A 30 -11.25 -8.17 12.40
C PHE A 30 -9.89 -7.92 11.72
N VAL A 31 -9.01 -8.93 11.78
CA VAL A 31 -7.66 -8.89 11.21
C VAL A 31 -7.65 -8.56 9.72
N ARG A 32 -8.60 -9.11 8.95
CA ARG A 32 -8.74 -8.83 7.51
C ARG A 32 -8.98 -7.34 7.23
N LEU A 33 -9.96 -6.74 7.92
CA LEU A 33 -10.28 -5.33 7.74
C LEU A 33 -9.10 -4.43 8.15
N LYS A 34 -8.37 -4.80 9.21
CA LYS A 34 -7.16 -4.09 9.62
C LYS A 34 -6.07 -4.11 8.54
N THR A 35 -5.89 -5.23 7.86
CA THR A 35 -4.96 -5.36 6.73
C THR A 35 -5.39 -4.46 5.56
N ASP A 36 -6.66 -4.50 5.17
CA ASP A 36 -7.20 -3.68 4.07
C ASP A 36 -7.07 -2.18 4.34
N VAL A 37 -7.34 -1.75 5.59
CA VAL A 37 -7.16 -0.36 6.04
C VAL A 37 -5.70 0.08 5.88
N LYS A 38 -4.74 -0.75 6.29
CA LYS A 38 -3.31 -0.42 6.16
C LYS A 38 -2.86 -0.32 4.71
N PHE A 39 -3.34 -1.20 3.83
CA PHE A 39 -3.08 -1.08 2.39
C PHE A 39 -3.59 0.24 1.83
N LEU A 40 -4.83 0.61 2.15
CA LEU A 40 -5.41 1.86 1.65
C LEU A 40 -4.67 3.09 2.21
N MET A 41 -4.30 3.08 3.50
CA MET A 41 -3.50 4.15 4.10
C MET A 41 -2.15 4.34 3.39
N LEU A 42 -1.42 3.25 3.08
CA LEU A 42 -0.17 3.35 2.32
C LEU A 42 -0.39 3.98 0.94
N LYS A 43 -1.43 3.57 0.22
CA LYS A 43 -1.74 4.18 -1.08
C LYS A 43 -2.03 5.68 -0.95
N ILE A 44 -2.82 6.08 0.05
CA ILE A 44 -3.10 7.49 0.33
C ILE A 44 -1.81 8.26 0.63
N TYR A 45 -0.93 7.72 1.46
CA TYR A 45 0.34 8.36 1.78
C TYR A 45 1.24 8.54 0.55
N TYR A 46 1.25 7.57 -0.37
CA TYR A 46 1.96 7.72 -1.64
C TYR A 46 1.43 8.87 -2.49
N GLU A 47 0.11 8.99 -2.60
CA GLU A 47 -0.54 10.02 -3.42
C GLU A 47 -0.34 11.42 -2.83
N LEU A 48 -0.32 11.52 -1.50
CA LEU A 48 -0.06 12.77 -0.78
C LEU A 48 1.43 13.08 -0.57
N ASN A 49 2.35 12.25 -1.09
CA ASN A 49 3.80 12.35 -0.84
C ASN A 49 4.18 12.42 0.66
N LEU A 50 3.43 11.71 1.50
CA LEU A 50 3.67 11.64 2.94
C LEU A 50 4.69 10.52 3.24
N GLU A 51 5.98 10.85 3.11
CA GLU A 51 7.09 9.90 3.25
C GLU A 51 7.25 9.35 4.66
N ASP A 52 7.37 10.22 5.67
CA ASP A 52 7.57 9.78 7.07
C ASP A 52 6.41 8.89 7.56
N PRO A 53 5.12 9.28 7.38
CA PRO A 53 4.01 8.43 7.78
C PRO A 53 3.97 7.10 7.04
N ALA A 54 4.39 7.08 5.76
CA ALA A 54 4.49 5.86 4.99
C ALA A 54 5.54 4.91 5.58
N TYR A 55 6.75 5.39 5.89
CA TYR A 55 7.79 4.55 6.48
C TYR A 55 7.43 4.02 7.86
N CYS A 56 6.82 4.84 8.72
CA CYS A 56 6.29 4.39 10.00
C CYS A 56 5.21 3.30 9.82
N LEU A 57 4.33 3.46 8.83
CA LEU A 57 3.30 2.47 8.57
C LEU A 57 3.87 1.18 7.98
N ILE A 58 4.89 1.24 7.12
CA ILE A 58 5.57 0.06 6.57
C ILE A 58 6.13 -0.80 7.71
N ASP A 59 6.83 -0.18 8.65
CA ASP A 59 7.45 -0.89 9.78
C ASP A 59 6.39 -1.57 10.66
N THR A 60 5.39 -0.80 11.09
CA THR A 60 4.30 -1.32 11.93
C THR A 60 3.41 -2.33 11.20
N PHE A 61 3.30 -2.28 9.88
CA PHE A 61 2.58 -3.27 9.08
C PHE A 61 3.38 -4.57 8.97
N LYS A 62 4.70 -4.48 8.77
CA LYS A 62 5.59 -5.65 8.73
C LYS A 62 5.58 -6.43 10.06
N HIS A 63 5.66 -5.72 11.19
CA HIS A 63 5.55 -6.34 12.52
C HIS A 63 4.18 -7.02 12.70
N TYR A 64 3.10 -6.30 12.41
CA TYR A 64 1.75 -6.85 12.49
C TYR A 64 1.52 -8.09 11.62
N ALA A 65 2.04 -8.11 10.39
CA ALA A 65 1.90 -9.24 9.47
C ALA A 65 2.69 -10.48 9.93
N SER A 66 3.81 -10.26 10.61
CA SER A 66 4.65 -11.34 11.16
C SER A 66 4.05 -11.92 12.45
N ASP A 67 3.53 -11.06 13.32
CA ASP A 67 3.12 -11.44 14.68
C ASP A 67 1.69 -12.01 14.75
N SER A 68 0.82 -11.65 13.80
CA SER A 68 -0.57 -12.11 13.82
C SER A 68 -0.70 -13.56 13.31
N LYS A 69 -1.20 -14.44 14.18
CA LYS A 69 -1.51 -15.85 13.85
C LYS A 69 -2.76 -16.03 12.99
N GLU A 70 -3.60 -15.00 12.91
CA GLU A 70 -4.85 -15.01 12.13
C GLU A 70 -4.63 -14.63 10.65
N ILE A 71 -3.41 -14.18 10.30
CA ILE A 71 -3.05 -13.85 8.93
C ILE A 71 -2.58 -15.13 8.24
N SER A 72 -3.18 -15.46 7.09
CA SER A 72 -2.74 -16.57 6.26
C SER A 72 -1.34 -16.35 5.71
N GLU A 73 -0.61 -17.42 5.44
CA GLU A 73 0.75 -17.33 4.89
C GLU A 73 0.77 -16.55 3.56
N ASP A 74 -0.20 -16.79 2.67
CA ASP A 74 -0.35 -16.05 1.41
C ASP A 74 -0.51 -14.53 1.64
N THR A 75 -1.29 -14.15 2.65
CA THR A 75 -1.48 -12.73 3.00
C THR A 75 -0.18 -12.15 3.56
N ARG A 76 0.56 -12.90 4.37
CA ARG A 76 1.85 -12.47 4.94
C ARG A 76 2.88 -12.25 3.83
N ILE A 77 3.00 -13.19 2.89
CA ILE A 77 3.86 -13.08 1.71
C ILE A 77 3.44 -11.86 0.88
N SER A 78 2.15 -11.71 0.62
CA SER A 78 1.63 -10.58 -0.15
C SER A 78 1.90 -9.24 0.52
N VAL A 79 1.75 -9.12 1.83
CA VAL A 79 2.06 -7.87 2.57
C VAL A 79 3.55 -7.58 2.43
N LYS A 80 4.41 -8.57 2.67
CA LYS A 80 5.87 -8.42 2.54
C LYS A 80 6.26 -7.94 1.14
N ASN A 81 5.70 -8.56 0.10
CA ASN A 81 5.96 -8.21 -1.29
C ASN A 81 5.46 -6.80 -1.60
N PHE A 82 4.23 -6.45 -1.21
CA PHE A 82 3.69 -5.11 -1.41
C PHE A 82 4.55 -4.04 -0.74
N LEU A 83 4.94 -4.23 0.53
CA LEU A 83 5.78 -3.27 1.27
C LEU A 83 7.16 -3.07 0.62
N LYS A 84 7.76 -4.14 0.10
CA LYS A 84 9.01 -4.10 -0.66
C LYS A 84 8.88 -3.23 -1.91
N TYR A 85 7.89 -3.50 -2.76
CA TYR A 85 7.68 -2.76 -4.01
C TYR A 85 7.23 -1.32 -3.76
N TYR A 86 6.38 -1.10 -2.77
CA TYR A 86 5.97 0.24 -2.33
C TYR A 86 7.19 1.10 -1.93
N SER A 87 8.12 0.53 -1.15
CA SER A 87 9.33 1.24 -0.74
C SER A 87 10.24 1.58 -1.92
N GLN A 88 10.31 0.70 -2.93
CA GLN A 88 11.05 0.94 -4.17
C GLN A 88 10.39 2.03 -5.01
N LEU A 89 9.07 1.99 -5.16
CA LEU A 89 8.29 3.03 -5.87
C LEU A 89 8.53 4.41 -5.28
N PHE A 90 8.48 4.54 -3.96
CA PHE A 90 8.72 5.82 -3.28
C PHE A 90 10.13 6.34 -3.54
N LYS A 91 11.15 5.46 -3.47
CA LYS A 91 12.54 5.82 -3.79
C LYS A 91 12.72 6.24 -5.25
N ILE A 92 12.14 5.51 -6.20
CA ILE A 92 12.22 5.84 -7.63
C ILE A 92 11.57 7.19 -7.91
N LYS A 93 10.39 7.45 -7.32
CA LYS A 93 9.69 8.73 -7.42
C LYS A 93 10.57 9.90 -6.94
N ASN A 94 11.30 9.72 -5.84
CA ASN A 94 12.17 10.74 -5.27
C ASN A 94 13.47 10.97 -6.08
N ILE A 95 14.08 9.91 -6.62
CA ILE A 95 15.40 9.99 -7.29
C ILE A 95 15.27 10.16 -8.83
N ARG A 96 14.06 9.97 -9.41
CA ARG A 96 13.77 10.03 -10.85
C ARG A 96 14.67 9.12 -11.72
N LYS A 97 14.96 7.91 -11.24
CA LYS A 97 15.79 6.93 -11.97
C LYS A 97 14.95 6.04 -12.88
N SER A 98 14.87 6.42 -14.16
CA SER A 98 14.16 5.67 -15.23
C SER A 98 14.70 4.24 -15.44
N ALA A 99 15.99 3.97 -15.23
CA ALA A 99 16.53 2.62 -15.41
C ALA A 99 16.09 1.62 -14.31
N GLU A 100 15.83 2.09 -13.09
CA GLU A 100 15.39 1.24 -11.98
C GLU A 100 13.89 0.91 -12.09
N SER A 101 13.08 1.71 -12.79
CA SER A 101 11.64 1.49 -12.90
C SER A 101 11.27 0.28 -13.78
N GLY A 102 12.00 0.03 -14.86
CA GLY A 102 11.79 -1.14 -15.73
C GLY A 102 12.01 -2.48 -15.00
N PHE A 103 13.10 -2.60 -14.24
CA PHE A 103 13.38 -3.83 -13.47
C PHE A 103 12.34 -4.11 -12.38
N VAL A 104 11.87 -3.06 -11.72
CA VAL A 104 10.82 -3.18 -10.69
C VAL A 104 9.50 -3.61 -11.32
N LYS A 105 9.16 -3.09 -12.50
CA LYS A 105 7.97 -3.49 -13.25
C LYS A 105 7.98 -5.00 -13.58
N ASP A 106 9.08 -5.49 -14.16
CA ASP A 106 9.23 -6.92 -14.48
C ASP A 106 9.17 -7.81 -13.23
N SER A 107 9.69 -7.31 -12.11
CA SER A 107 9.63 -8.01 -10.82
C SER A 107 8.19 -8.10 -10.30
N ILE A 108 7.42 -7.01 -10.37
CA ILE A 108 6.00 -6.99 -9.97
C ILE A 108 5.18 -7.97 -10.82
N GLU A 109 5.41 -8.04 -12.13
CA GLU A 109 4.69 -8.94 -13.03
C GLU A 109 4.90 -10.43 -12.70
N LYS A 110 6.10 -10.81 -12.25
CA LYS A 110 6.46 -12.20 -11.92
C LYS A 110 5.98 -12.67 -10.56
N GLU A 111 5.51 -11.78 -9.69
CA GLU A 111 5.05 -12.14 -8.35
C GLU A 111 3.66 -12.77 -8.39
N GLU A 112 3.57 -13.99 -7.86
CA GLU A 112 2.36 -14.81 -7.77
C GLU A 112 1.45 -14.34 -6.63
N PHE A 113 2.05 -14.05 -5.46
CA PHE A 113 1.33 -13.58 -4.27
C PHE A 113 1.55 -12.08 -4.05
N LEU A 114 0.73 -11.26 -4.73
CA LEU A 114 0.78 -9.81 -4.61
C LEU A 114 -0.62 -9.18 -4.73
N TYR A 115 -1.23 -8.90 -3.58
CA TYR A 115 -2.44 -8.09 -3.49
C TYR A 115 -2.17 -6.65 -3.93
N HIS A 116 -3.18 -6.04 -4.56
CA HIS A 116 -3.09 -4.70 -5.12
C HIS A 116 -1.97 -4.52 -6.15
N LYS A 117 -1.60 -5.60 -6.85
CA LYS A 117 -0.65 -5.59 -7.97
C LYS A 117 -1.00 -4.53 -9.01
N ASP A 118 -2.27 -4.40 -9.38
CA ASP A 118 -2.75 -3.42 -10.36
C ASP A 118 -2.35 -1.99 -9.99
N TRP A 119 -2.45 -1.63 -8.71
CA TRP A 119 -2.10 -0.28 -8.25
C TRP A 119 -0.57 -0.07 -8.29
N LEU A 120 0.23 -1.05 -7.87
CA LEU A 120 1.70 -0.96 -7.98
C LEU A 120 2.13 -0.83 -9.45
N TYR A 121 1.44 -1.55 -10.33
CA TYR A 121 1.69 -1.52 -11.78
C TYR A 121 1.32 -0.18 -12.41
N GLU A 122 0.17 0.38 -12.05
CA GLU A 122 -0.23 1.73 -12.45
C GLU A 122 0.85 2.75 -12.02
N LYS A 123 1.30 2.69 -10.75
CA LYS A 123 2.28 3.64 -10.21
C LYS A 123 3.68 3.50 -10.78
N ILE A 124 4.13 2.29 -11.11
CA ILE A 124 5.43 2.15 -11.79
C ILE A 124 5.36 2.69 -13.22
N ASN A 125 4.24 2.52 -13.92
CA ASN A 125 4.06 3.04 -15.29
C ASN A 125 3.98 4.57 -15.32
N GLU A 126 3.45 5.23 -14.29
CA GLU A 126 3.50 6.70 -14.15
C GLU A 126 4.93 7.25 -14.04
N LEU A 127 5.92 6.40 -13.72
CA LEU A 127 7.33 6.77 -13.47
C LEU A 127 8.30 6.36 -14.58
N ILE A 128 7.82 5.66 -15.62
CA ILE A 128 8.60 5.27 -16.82
C ILE A 128 8.49 6.39 -17.86
#